data_AF-A0A7C3C8G0-F1
#
_entry.id   AF-A0A7C3C8G0-F1
#
_cell.length_a   1.000
_cell.length_b   1.000
_cell.length_c   1.000
_cell.angle_alpha   90.00
_cell.angle_beta   90.00
_cell.angle_gamma   90.00
#
_symmetry.space_group_name_H-M   'P 1'
#
loop_
_entity.id
_entity.type
_entity.pdbx_description
1 polymer ?
#
loop_
_entity_poly.entity_id
_entity_poly.type
_entity_poly.pdbx_seq_one_letter_code
_entity_poly.pdbx_strand_id
1 'polypeptide(L)' 'QNDHRLHFGLGRAAAARSVKIRWPDGAVETFENVRANQVLKLRREVHP' A
#
# COMPACT_ATOMS: atom_id res chain seq x y z
N GLN A 1 -20.23 3.76 -10.58
CA GLN A 1 -19.05 4.64 -10.62
C GLN A 1 -18.59 4.82 -9.18
N ASN A 2 -17.63 4.03 -8.72
CA ASN A 2 -17.11 4.11 -7.36
C ASN A 2 -15.63 3.73 -7.42
N ASP A 3 -14.75 4.71 -7.30
CA ASP A 3 -13.34 4.42 -7.17
C ASP A 3 -13.08 4.07 -5.71
N HIS A 4 -12.80 2.80 -5.43
CA HIS A 4 -12.59 2.26 -4.09
C HIS A 4 -11.23 2.68 -3.51
N ARG A 5 -10.92 3.98 -3.55
CA ARG A 5 -9.75 4.56 -2.91
C ARG A 5 -10.00 4.70 -1.41
N LEU A 6 -9.24 3.96 -0.64
CA LEU A 6 -9.12 4.16 0.80
C LEU A 6 -8.13 5.30 1.07
N HIS A 7 -8.62 6.35 1.72
CA HIS A 7 -7.79 7.45 2.20
C HIS A 7 -7.47 7.23 3.68
N PHE A 8 -6.18 7.22 4.03
CA PHE A 8 -5.71 7.11 5.41
C PHE A 8 -4.94 8.38 5.78
N GLY A 9 -5.35 9.06 6.85
CA GLY A 9 -4.67 10.25 7.35
C GLY A 9 -3.44 9.88 8.19
N LEU A 10 -2.29 10.46 7.88
CA LEU A 10 -1.03 10.25 8.61
C LEU A 10 -0.68 11.42 9.57
N GLY A 11 -1.57 12.40 9.72
CA GLY A 11 -1.31 13.61 10.50
C GLY A 11 -0.10 14.38 9.94
N ARG A 12 0.88 14.68 10.79
CA ARG A 12 2.13 15.38 10.39
C ARG A 12 3.23 14.43 9.88
N ALA A 13 2.99 13.12 9.85
CA ALA A 13 4.01 12.17 9.42
C ALA A 13 4.23 12.23 7.89
N ALA A 14 5.49 12.26 7.47
CA ALA A 14 5.87 12.30 6.05
C ALA A 14 5.79 10.92 5.36
N ALA A 15 5.66 9.84 6.12
CA ALA A 15 5.59 8.47 5.62
C ALA A 15 4.80 7.56 6.58
N ALA A 16 4.14 6.56 6.03
CA ALA A 16 3.65 5.41 6.78
C ALA A 16 4.83 4.48 7.09
N ARG A 17 4.91 3.99 8.34
CA ARG A 17 5.96 3.04 8.75
C ARG A 17 5.91 1.77 7.90
N SER A 18 4.74 1.17 7.78
CA SER A 18 4.53 -0.07 7.03
C SER A 18 3.17 -0.07 6.33
N VAL A 19 3.11 -0.56 5.11
CA VAL A 19 1.87 -0.88 4.38
C VAL A 19 1.90 -2.37 4.04
N LYS A 20 0.89 -3.12 4.49
CA LYS A 20 0.76 -4.56 4.24
C LYS A 20 -0.38 -4.83 3.27
N ILE A 21 -0.09 -5.60 2.24
CA ILE A 21 -1.05 -6.04 1.24
C ILE A 21 -1.25 -7.53 1.38
N ARG A 22 -2.50 -7.94 1.57
CA ARG A 22 -2.91 -9.35 1.47
C ARG A 22 -3.52 -9.56 0.11
N TRP A 23 -2.87 -10.37 -0.71
CA TRP A 23 -3.30 -10.71 -2.06
C TRP A 23 -4.38 -11.82 -2.04
N PRO A 24 -5.21 -11.96 -3.10
CA PRO A 24 -6.27 -12.97 -3.15
C PRO A 24 -5.78 -14.43 -3.10
N ASP A 25 -4.53 -14.68 -3.47
CA ASP A 25 -3.87 -15.99 -3.38
C ASP A 25 -3.34 -16.30 -1.96
N GLY A 26 -3.52 -15.38 -1.02
CA GLY A 26 -3.06 -15.51 0.36
C GLY A 26 -1.65 -14.97 0.61
N ALA A 27 -0.90 -14.56 -0.43
CA ALA A 27 0.42 -13.96 -0.24
C ALA A 27 0.31 -12.62 0.49
N VAL A 28 1.36 -12.28 1.25
CA VAL A 28 1.46 -11.01 1.98
C VAL A 28 2.72 -10.28 1.55
N GLU A 29 2.55 -9.06 1.08
CA GLU A 29 3.64 -8.16 0.73
C GLU A 29 3.66 -6.96 1.67
N THR A 30 4.86 -6.59 2.14
CA THR A 30 5.04 -5.49 3.08
C THR A 30 5.97 -4.45 2.49
N PHE A 31 5.51 -3.20 2.48
CA PHE A 31 6.27 -2.03 2.06
C PHE A 31 6.58 -1.18 3.29
N GLU A 32 7.85 -0.97 3.58
CA GLU A 32 8.29 -0.12 4.68
C GLU A 32 8.56 1.32 4.20
N ASN A 33 8.41 2.29 5.10
CA ASN A 33 8.71 3.72 4.88
C ASN A 33 8.03 4.32 3.64
N VAL A 34 6.75 4.00 3.44
CA VAL A 34 5.96 4.48 2.31
C VAL A 34 5.68 5.97 2.46
N ARG A 35 6.27 6.80 1.57
CA ARG A 35 6.04 8.25 1.56
C ARG A 35 4.56 8.61 1.47
N ALA A 36 4.14 9.65 2.19
CA ALA A 36 2.83 10.24 2.07
C ALA A 36 2.64 10.95 0.71
N ASN A 37 1.40 11.34 0.39
CA ASN A 37 1.05 12.17 -0.78
C ASN A 37 1.44 11.57 -2.14
N GLN A 38 1.33 10.26 -2.30
CA GLN A 38 1.57 9.56 -3.58
C GLN A 38 0.52 8.47 -3.83
N VAL A 39 0.41 8.05 -5.09
CA VAL A 39 -0.37 6.89 -5.50
C VAL A 39 0.57 5.73 -5.76
N LEU A 40 0.46 4.66 -4.99
CA LEU A 40 1.19 3.42 -5.25
C LEU A 40 0.43 2.58 -6.30
N LYS A 41 1.09 2.27 -7.40
CA LYS A 41 0.61 1.27 -8.37
C LYS A 41 1.28 -0.05 -8.05
N LEU A 42 0.50 -1.01 -7.58
CA LEU A 42 0.99 -2.27 -7.05
C LEU A 42 0.72 -3.37 -8.08
N ARG A 43 1.73 -4.19 -8.35
CA ARG A 43 1.61 -5.41 -9.16
C ARG A 43 2.23 -6.55 -8.37
N ARG A 44 1.52 -7.67 -8.27
CA ARG A 44 2.07 -8.88 -7.68
C ARG A 44 3.24 -9.36 -8.56
N GLU A 45 4.45 -9.25 -8.05
CA GLU A 45 5.61 -9.91 -8.65
C GLU A 45 5.67 -11.35 -8.15
N VAL A 46 5.38 -12.30 -9.03
CA VAL A 46 5.63 -13.72 -8.77
C VAL A 46 7.10 -13.94 -9.10
N HIS A 47 7.95 -13.99 -8.09
CA HIS A 47 9.30 -14.52 -8.29
C HIS A 47 9.17 -16.04 -8.49
N PRO A 48 9.69 -16.59 -9.61
CA PRO A 48 9.64 -18.02 -9.90
C PRO A 48 10.45 -18.86 -8.91
#